data_AF-T1B034-F1
#
_entry.id   AF-T1B034-F1
#
_cell.length_a   1.000
_cell.length_b   1.000
_cell.length_c   1.000
_cell.angle_alpha   90.00
_cell.angle_beta   90.00
_cell.angle_gamma   90.00
#
_symmetry.space_group_name_H-M   'P 1'
#
loop_
_entity.id
_entity.type
_entity.pdbx_description
1 polymer ?
#
loop_
_entity_poly.entity_id
_entity_poly.type
_entity_poly.pdbx_seq_one_letter_code
_entity_poly.pdbx_strand_id
1 'polypeptide(L)'
;MWSPRNKEICTVPQNEITKLMIPDSSTMQITKESTTETLRTLDSSRYDAAVGPILVEGASVGDTLEVEVINVRTAEWGWTSISHDFGLIRNTFKEQLIHWKIFGRFASTGTSFLEGIRVRTDPFLGVIGTQPSRGHYGMIPPRHFGGNMDNRLLRAGSSLYLPCSVDGAMVSFGDPHAVQGDGEGVAVRRSRLRQEAMVRFR
;
A
#
# COMPACT_ATOMS: atom_id res chain seq x y z
N MET A 1 -10.29 0.33 8.52
CA MET A 1 -11.51 -0.11 7.80
C MET A 1 -12.11 1.07 7.05
N TRP A 2 -12.77 0.82 5.93
CA TRP A 2 -13.49 1.86 5.19
C TRP A 2 -14.85 2.09 5.84
N SER A 3 -15.12 3.31 6.33
CA SER A 3 -16.42 3.68 6.91
C SER A 3 -16.74 5.16 6.67
N PRO A 4 -17.97 5.52 6.24
CA PRO A 4 -18.38 6.92 6.08
C PRO A 4 -18.30 7.73 7.38
N ARG A 5 -18.06 7.07 8.52
CA ARG A 5 -17.89 7.70 9.84
C ARG A 5 -16.44 8.07 10.15
N ASN A 6 -15.49 7.68 9.31
CA ASN A 6 -14.10 8.08 9.47
C ASN A 6 -14.00 9.59 9.40
N LYS A 7 -13.27 10.19 10.35
CA LYS A 7 -12.96 11.62 10.34
C LYS A 7 -11.67 11.86 9.57
N GLU A 8 -11.61 12.99 8.90
CA GLU A 8 -10.41 13.44 8.24
C GLU A 8 -9.29 13.65 9.25
N ILE A 9 -8.07 13.28 8.84
CA ILE A 9 -6.87 13.56 9.63
C ILE A 9 -6.26 14.92 9.28
N CYS A 10 -6.54 15.41 8.07
CA CYS A 10 -6.19 16.74 7.59
C CYS A 10 -7.00 17.09 6.34
N THR A 11 -6.92 18.37 5.97
CA THR A 11 -7.47 18.93 4.74
C THR A 11 -6.33 19.40 3.85
N VAL A 12 -6.45 19.18 2.55
CA VAL A 12 -5.46 19.63 1.55
C VAL A 12 -6.16 20.32 0.37
N PRO A 13 -5.57 21.37 -0.19
CA PRO A 13 -6.08 22.00 -1.40
C PRO A 13 -5.82 21.13 -2.65
N GLN A 14 -6.62 21.34 -3.70
CA GLN A 14 -6.35 20.76 -5.01
C GLN A 14 -5.08 21.35 -5.64
N ASN A 15 -4.48 20.61 -6.57
CA ASN A 15 -3.30 20.98 -7.35
C ASN A 15 -1.99 21.14 -6.56
N GLU A 16 -2.02 21.09 -5.23
CA GLU A 16 -0.81 21.04 -4.40
C GLU A 16 -0.25 19.63 -4.28
N ILE A 17 1.08 19.54 -4.20
CA ILE A 17 1.75 18.27 -3.95
C ILE A 17 1.67 17.96 -2.46
N THR A 18 0.95 16.91 -2.12
CA THR A 18 0.85 16.38 -0.77
C THR A 18 1.88 15.27 -0.56
N LYS A 19 2.71 15.41 0.47
CA LYS A 19 3.66 14.38 0.90
C LYS A 19 3.01 13.49 1.96
N LEU A 20 3.03 12.18 1.70
CA LEU A 20 2.45 11.14 2.55
C LEU A 20 3.55 10.28 3.16
N MET A 21 3.46 10.01 4.46
CA MET A 21 4.31 9.04 5.15
C MET A 21 3.49 7.78 5.40
N ILE A 22 3.79 6.70 4.70
CA ILE A 22 2.93 5.51 4.65
C ILE A 22 3.68 4.32 5.26
N PRO A 23 3.14 3.67 6.31
CA PRO A 23 3.70 2.42 6.83
C PRO A 23 3.51 1.28 5.82
N ASP A 24 4.25 0.20 5.97
CA ASP A 24 3.99 -1.01 5.18
C ASP A 24 2.70 -1.72 5.61
N SER A 25 2.26 -2.73 4.85
CA SER A 25 1.01 -3.44 5.15
C SER A 25 0.97 -4.08 6.53
N SER A 26 2.10 -4.41 7.17
CA SER A 26 2.09 -4.92 8.53
C SER A 26 1.81 -3.83 9.58
N THR A 27 1.69 -2.57 9.16
CA THR A 27 1.69 -1.39 10.02
C THR A 27 2.91 -1.38 10.94
N MET A 28 4.09 -1.57 10.33
CA MET A 28 5.39 -1.53 11.01
C MET A 28 5.60 -2.64 12.06
N GLN A 29 4.79 -3.71 12.04
CA GLN A 29 4.97 -4.82 12.97
C GLN A 29 6.15 -5.74 12.58
N ILE A 30 6.48 -5.83 11.28
CA ILE A 30 7.65 -6.59 10.80
C ILE A 30 8.91 -5.71 10.84
N THR A 31 9.95 -6.25 11.46
CA THR A 31 11.28 -5.64 11.56
C THR A 31 12.32 -6.52 10.87
N LYS A 32 13.57 -6.03 10.74
CA LYS A 32 14.66 -6.79 10.11
C LYS A 32 15.03 -8.06 10.90
N GLU A 33 14.69 -8.07 12.18
CA GLU A 33 14.93 -9.15 13.12
C GLU A 33 13.78 -10.17 13.15
N SER A 34 12.65 -9.87 12.51
CA SER A 34 11.52 -10.78 12.43
C SER A 34 11.90 -12.07 11.69
N THR A 35 11.37 -13.19 12.15
CA THR A 35 11.53 -14.51 11.52
C THR A 35 10.19 -15.00 11.00
N THR A 36 10.17 -16.16 10.34
CA THR A 36 8.92 -16.81 9.92
C THR A 36 7.98 -17.04 11.11
N GLU A 37 8.52 -17.36 12.29
CA GLU A 37 7.74 -17.54 13.53
C GLU A 37 7.04 -16.24 13.96
N THR A 38 7.64 -15.08 13.71
CA THR A 38 7.05 -13.78 14.03
C THR A 38 5.70 -13.60 13.34
N LEU A 39 5.50 -14.13 12.13
CA LEU A 39 4.26 -13.99 11.36
C LEU A 39 3.02 -14.47 12.14
N ARG A 40 3.18 -15.47 13.00
CA ARG A 40 2.08 -16.06 13.79
C ARG A 40 1.65 -15.20 14.98
N THR A 41 2.48 -14.23 15.35
CA THR A 41 2.24 -13.35 16.51
C THR A 41 1.74 -11.96 16.10
N LEU A 42 1.67 -11.69 14.80
CA LEU A 42 1.26 -10.40 14.28
C LEU A 42 -0.24 -10.17 14.51
N ASP A 43 -0.59 -8.95 14.88
CA ASP A 43 -1.98 -8.53 14.97
C ASP A 43 -2.51 -8.26 13.56
N SER A 44 -3.27 -9.22 13.04
CA SER A 44 -3.85 -9.16 11.70
C SER A 44 -4.91 -8.07 11.55
N SER A 45 -5.48 -7.56 12.65
CA SER A 45 -6.44 -6.44 12.62
C SER A 45 -5.79 -5.13 12.18
N ARG A 46 -4.46 -5.05 12.25
CA ARG A 46 -3.66 -3.89 11.85
C ARG A 46 -3.13 -3.99 10.43
N TYR A 47 -3.40 -5.07 9.70
CA TYR A 47 -2.94 -5.19 8.33
C TYR A 47 -3.65 -4.22 7.38
N ASP A 48 -2.88 -3.76 6.39
CA ASP A 48 -3.31 -2.81 5.35
C ASP A 48 -3.98 -1.55 5.91
N ALA A 49 -3.52 -1.10 7.08
CA ALA A 49 -3.97 0.17 7.61
C ALA A 49 -3.55 1.29 6.64
N ALA A 50 -4.52 2.13 6.28
CA ALA A 50 -4.30 3.25 5.39
C ALA A 50 -4.11 4.55 6.17
N VAL A 51 -3.28 5.43 5.65
CA VAL A 51 -3.10 6.81 6.08
C VAL A 51 -4.19 7.65 5.45
N GLY A 52 -5.05 8.23 6.29
CA GLY A 52 -6.21 9.00 5.88
C GLY A 52 -7.39 8.79 6.84
N PRO A 53 -8.60 9.21 6.46
CA PRO A 53 -8.90 9.90 5.22
C PRO A 53 -8.37 11.34 5.21
N ILE A 54 -7.96 11.81 4.04
CA ILE A 54 -7.57 13.19 3.76
C ILE A 54 -8.72 13.85 3.02
N LEU A 55 -9.17 15.00 3.52
CA LEU A 55 -10.19 15.80 2.87
C LEU A 55 -9.55 16.64 1.76
N VAL A 56 -10.03 16.51 0.54
CA VAL A 56 -9.60 17.31 -0.62
C VAL A 56 -10.57 18.48 -0.81
N GLU A 57 -10.09 19.71 -0.65
CA GLU A 57 -10.94 20.90 -0.78
C GLU A 57 -11.63 20.96 -2.15
N GLY A 58 -12.89 21.39 -2.17
CA GLY A 58 -13.67 21.56 -3.40
C GLY A 58 -14.19 20.27 -4.05
N ALA A 59 -13.69 19.09 -3.68
CA ALA A 59 -14.27 17.84 -4.16
C ALA A 59 -15.66 17.62 -3.53
N SER A 60 -16.65 17.27 -4.33
CA SER A 60 -18.04 17.11 -3.91
C SER A 60 -18.61 15.75 -4.32
N VAL A 61 -19.69 15.31 -3.66
CA VAL A 61 -20.39 14.08 -4.05
C VAL A 61 -20.78 14.10 -5.53
N GLY A 62 -20.43 13.04 -6.26
CA GLY A 62 -20.72 12.89 -7.69
C GLY A 62 -19.54 13.25 -8.60
N ASP A 63 -18.52 13.92 -8.08
CA ASP A 63 -17.29 14.21 -8.82
C ASP A 63 -16.44 12.94 -9.04
N THR A 64 -15.41 13.09 -9.87
CA THR A 64 -14.31 12.14 -9.99
C THR A 64 -13.04 12.81 -9.47
N LEU A 65 -12.43 12.22 -8.44
CA LEU A 65 -11.11 12.64 -7.94
C LEU A 65 -10.02 12.06 -8.83
N GLU A 66 -9.19 12.89 -9.43
CA GLU A 66 -7.91 12.47 -10.00
C GLU A 66 -6.84 12.46 -8.90
N VAL A 67 -6.17 11.33 -8.74
CA VAL A 67 -5.00 11.15 -7.88
C VAL A 67 -3.79 10.93 -8.77
N GLU A 68 -2.99 11.96 -8.98
CA GLU A 68 -1.71 11.89 -9.71
C GLU A 68 -0.61 11.45 -8.75
N VAL A 69 0.03 10.31 -9.04
CA VAL A 69 1.18 9.80 -8.27
C VAL A 69 2.45 10.47 -8.79
N ILE A 70 2.95 11.49 -8.08
CA ILE A 70 4.14 12.24 -8.48
C ILE A 70 5.41 11.41 -8.26
N ASN A 71 5.51 10.76 -7.10
CA ASN A 71 6.68 9.97 -6.73
C ASN A 71 6.34 8.95 -5.64
N VAL A 72 7.00 7.79 -5.66
CA VAL A 72 6.93 6.80 -4.59
C VAL A 72 8.35 6.42 -4.20
N ARG A 73 8.71 6.70 -2.96
CA ARG A 73 10.08 6.60 -2.48
C ARG A 73 10.35 5.51 -1.47
N THR A 74 11.61 5.17 -1.62
CA THR A 74 12.29 3.98 -1.24
C THR A 74 12.74 3.82 0.21
N ALA A 75 12.30 2.85 1.03
CA ALA A 75 13.17 2.33 2.10
C ALA A 75 14.34 1.48 1.55
N GLU A 76 15.38 1.23 2.35
CA GLU A 76 16.56 0.45 1.95
C GLU A 76 16.41 -1.06 2.14
N TRP A 77 15.25 -1.50 2.63
CA TRP A 77 14.93 -2.91 2.82
C TRP A 77 13.42 -3.14 2.75
N GLY A 78 13.05 -4.40 2.63
CA GLY A 78 11.67 -4.85 2.67
C GLY A 78 11.53 -6.33 2.99
N TRP A 79 10.32 -6.84 2.97
CA TRP A 79 9.96 -8.20 3.30
C TRP A 79 8.89 -8.74 2.35
N THR A 80 8.85 -10.05 2.19
CA THR A 80 7.78 -10.80 1.56
C THR A 80 7.40 -11.95 2.48
N SER A 81 6.10 -12.18 2.67
CA SER A 81 5.62 -13.37 3.37
C SER A 81 4.89 -14.29 2.40
N ILE A 82 5.17 -15.58 2.50
CA ILE A 82 4.31 -16.64 1.98
C ILE A 82 3.50 -17.14 3.18
N SER A 83 2.18 -17.09 3.07
CA SER A 83 1.26 -17.63 4.09
C SER A 83 0.72 -18.97 3.60
N HIS A 84 0.64 -19.95 4.50
CA HIS A 84 0.18 -21.29 4.11
C HIS A 84 -1.30 -21.32 3.74
N ASP A 85 -2.13 -20.54 4.41
CA ASP A 85 -3.59 -20.58 4.36
C ASP A 85 -4.22 -19.45 3.51
N PHE A 86 -3.39 -18.56 2.94
CA PHE A 86 -3.83 -17.35 2.24
C PHE A 86 -3.23 -17.22 0.83
N GLY A 87 -3.93 -16.51 -0.04
CA GLY A 87 -3.49 -16.23 -1.41
C GLY A 87 -3.82 -17.33 -2.43
N LEU A 88 -3.35 -17.12 -3.67
CA LEU A 88 -3.65 -17.98 -4.82
C LEU A 88 -3.10 -19.40 -4.65
N ILE A 89 -1.93 -19.53 -4.03
CA ILE A 89 -1.17 -20.78 -3.88
C ILE A 89 -1.24 -21.35 -2.45
N ARG A 90 -2.32 -21.04 -1.71
CA ARG A 90 -2.56 -21.61 -0.38
C ARG A 90 -2.48 -23.14 -0.39
N ASN A 91 -2.09 -23.72 0.72
CA ASN A 91 -1.86 -25.15 0.95
C ASN A 91 -0.76 -25.77 0.08
N THR A 92 0.03 -24.98 -0.66
CA THR A 92 1.10 -25.49 -1.55
C THR A 92 2.48 -25.37 -0.92
N PHE A 93 2.75 -24.25 -0.23
CA PHE A 93 4.05 -23.96 0.37
C PHE A 93 3.94 -23.78 1.87
N LYS A 94 5.06 -23.99 2.58
CA LYS A 94 5.17 -23.65 3.99
C LYS A 94 5.24 -22.13 4.16
N GLU A 95 4.81 -21.66 5.32
CA GLU A 95 4.99 -20.26 5.70
C GLU A 95 6.48 -19.89 5.62
N GLN A 96 6.76 -18.70 5.08
CA GLN A 96 8.12 -18.22 4.93
C GLN A 96 8.13 -16.69 4.96
N LEU A 97 8.99 -16.12 5.81
CA LEU A 97 9.38 -14.72 5.73
C LEU A 97 10.70 -14.60 4.96
N ILE A 98 10.75 -13.68 4.00
CA ILE A 98 11.95 -13.36 3.21
C ILE A 98 12.25 -11.88 3.38
N HIS A 99 13.47 -11.57 3.82
CA HIS A 99 13.97 -10.20 3.90
C HIS A 99 14.74 -9.82 2.64
N TRP A 100 14.53 -8.59 2.19
CA TRP A 100 15.10 -8.03 0.98
C TRP A 100 15.93 -6.80 1.31
N LYS A 101 17.15 -6.74 0.79
CA LYS A 101 17.94 -5.50 0.71
C LYS A 101 17.56 -4.77 -0.57
N ILE A 102 17.30 -3.48 -0.47
CA ILE A 102 16.90 -2.62 -1.60
C ILE A 102 17.98 -1.57 -1.82
N PHE A 103 18.51 -1.52 -3.04
CA PHE A 103 19.62 -0.66 -3.41
C PHE A 103 19.40 -0.12 -4.83
N GLY A 104 19.31 1.21 -4.95
CA GLY A 104 18.99 1.86 -6.21
C GLY A 104 17.68 1.33 -6.82
N ARG A 105 17.77 0.73 -8.00
CA ARG A 105 16.63 0.14 -8.74
C ARG A 105 16.51 -1.37 -8.59
N PHE A 106 17.13 -1.95 -7.56
CA PHE A 106 17.14 -3.40 -7.37
C PHE A 106 16.84 -3.79 -5.94
N ALA A 107 16.24 -4.97 -5.77
CA ALA A 107 16.11 -5.68 -4.53
C ALA A 107 16.77 -7.05 -4.67
N SER A 108 17.45 -7.51 -3.63
CA SER A 108 17.97 -8.88 -3.56
C SER A 108 17.86 -9.41 -2.15
N THR A 109 17.81 -10.72 -2.02
CA THR A 109 17.97 -11.41 -0.75
C THR A 109 19.23 -12.26 -0.81
N GLY A 110 19.96 -12.31 0.31
CA GLY A 110 21.12 -13.18 0.49
C GLY A 110 20.77 -14.46 1.23
N THR A 111 19.48 -14.71 1.48
CA THR A 111 19.00 -15.89 2.19
C THR A 111 18.15 -16.73 1.24
N SER A 112 18.05 -18.04 1.53
CA SER A 112 17.21 -19.01 0.80
C SER A 112 17.69 -19.38 -0.62
N PHE A 113 16.81 -20.04 -1.38
CA PHE A 113 17.03 -20.46 -2.78
C PHE A 113 17.11 -19.28 -3.77
N LEU A 114 16.87 -18.05 -3.30
CA LEU A 114 16.88 -16.82 -4.10
C LEU A 114 18.24 -16.11 -4.09
N GLU A 115 19.27 -16.70 -3.48
CA GLU A 115 20.62 -16.13 -3.49
C GLU A 115 21.12 -15.88 -4.92
N GLY A 116 21.71 -14.71 -5.14
CA GLY A 116 22.17 -14.28 -6.46
C GLY A 116 21.07 -13.67 -7.35
N ILE A 117 19.78 -13.82 -7.01
CA ILE A 117 18.68 -13.22 -7.77
C ILE A 117 18.56 -11.73 -7.41
N ARG A 118 18.41 -10.90 -8.44
CA ARG A 118 18.10 -9.47 -8.32
C ARG A 118 16.80 -9.16 -9.05
N VAL A 119 15.90 -8.49 -8.35
CA VAL A 119 14.62 -8.04 -8.89
C VAL A 119 14.68 -6.54 -9.10
N ARG A 120 14.26 -6.05 -10.28
CA ARG A 120 14.19 -4.62 -10.55
C ARG A 120 13.02 -4.02 -9.76
N THR A 121 13.26 -2.96 -9.01
CA THR A 121 12.20 -2.24 -8.29
C THR A 121 11.44 -1.31 -9.23
N ASP A 122 10.13 -1.22 -9.01
CA ASP A 122 9.22 -0.28 -9.66
C ASP A 122 8.15 0.12 -8.63
N PRO A 123 8.46 1.09 -7.75
CA PRO A 123 7.65 1.35 -6.56
C PRO A 123 6.28 1.94 -6.87
N PHE A 124 5.26 1.48 -6.14
CA PHE A 124 3.87 1.90 -6.30
C PHE A 124 3.10 1.79 -4.98
N LEU A 125 1.86 2.27 -4.96
CA LEU A 125 0.94 2.14 -3.83
C LEU A 125 -0.12 1.06 -4.12
N GLY A 126 -0.20 0.03 -3.28
CA GLY A 126 -1.20 -1.03 -3.39
C GLY A 126 -2.60 -0.59 -2.97
N VAL A 127 -2.68 0.30 -1.96
CA VAL A 127 -3.94 0.86 -1.47
C VAL A 127 -4.05 2.35 -1.82
N ILE A 128 -5.04 2.68 -2.64
CA ILE A 128 -5.53 4.05 -2.83
C ILE A 128 -7.06 3.98 -2.93
N GLY A 129 -7.79 4.68 -2.08
CA GLY A 129 -9.26 4.65 -2.13
C GLY A 129 -9.94 5.88 -1.54
N THR A 130 -11.09 6.24 -2.10
CA THR A 130 -11.97 7.26 -1.56
C THR A 130 -12.93 6.65 -0.54
N GLN A 131 -13.49 7.49 0.32
CA GLN A 131 -14.40 7.05 1.36
C GLN A 131 -15.76 6.66 0.74
N PRO A 132 -16.28 5.44 0.97
CA PRO A 132 -17.64 5.10 0.59
C PRO A 132 -18.69 5.96 1.31
N SER A 133 -19.82 6.19 0.65
CA SER A 133 -20.98 6.91 1.19
C SER A 133 -21.74 6.14 2.29
N ARG A 134 -21.61 4.81 2.31
CA ARG A 134 -22.32 3.93 3.24
C ARG A 134 -21.56 2.65 3.51
N GLY A 135 -21.95 1.95 4.57
CA GLY A 135 -21.42 0.61 4.89
C GLY A 135 -20.07 0.63 5.59
N HIS A 136 -19.60 -0.56 5.94
CA HIS A 136 -18.33 -0.80 6.60
C HIS A 136 -17.61 -1.91 5.85
N TYR A 137 -16.42 -1.63 5.32
CA TYR A 137 -15.67 -2.59 4.51
C TYR A 137 -14.27 -2.83 5.09
N GLY A 138 -13.82 -4.08 5.04
CA GLY A 138 -12.44 -4.46 5.36
C GLY A 138 -11.44 -3.83 4.38
N MET A 139 -10.17 -3.74 4.78
CA MET A 139 -9.12 -3.12 3.97
C MET A 139 -8.68 -4.00 2.79
N ILE A 140 -8.71 -5.32 2.96
CA ILE A 140 -8.04 -6.30 2.07
C ILE A 140 -8.64 -6.39 0.66
N PRO A 141 -9.96 -6.56 0.44
CA PRO A 141 -10.46 -6.64 -0.93
C PRO A 141 -10.62 -5.24 -1.54
N PRO A 142 -10.26 -5.05 -2.83
CA PRO A 142 -10.61 -3.83 -3.54
C PRO A 142 -12.13 -3.71 -3.69
N ARG A 143 -12.57 -2.48 -3.92
CA ARG A 143 -13.97 -2.09 -4.06
C ARG A 143 -14.12 -1.06 -5.18
N HIS A 144 -15.37 -0.68 -5.46
CA HIS A 144 -15.71 0.32 -6.47
C HIS A 144 -15.11 1.72 -6.19
N PHE A 145 -14.72 1.99 -4.93
CA PHE A 145 -14.05 3.23 -4.51
C PHE A 145 -12.51 3.09 -4.47
N GLY A 146 -11.95 2.05 -5.12
CA GLY A 146 -10.54 1.71 -5.05
C GLY A 146 -10.24 0.80 -3.86
N GLY A 147 -9.35 1.23 -2.98
CA GLY A 147 -8.87 0.44 -1.85
C GLY A 147 -7.67 -0.41 -2.25
N ASN A 148 -7.59 -1.64 -1.74
CA ASN A 148 -6.45 -2.53 -1.97
C ASN A 148 -6.47 -3.16 -3.36
N MET A 149 -6.05 -2.39 -4.36
CA MET A 149 -6.09 -2.81 -5.77
C MET A 149 -4.85 -3.59 -6.19
N ASP A 150 -3.73 -3.39 -5.49
CA ASP A 150 -2.45 -4.04 -5.76
C ASP A 150 -2.04 -3.98 -7.24
N ASN A 151 -2.34 -2.83 -7.87
CA ASN A 151 -2.06 -2.58 -9.27
C ASN A 151 -0.69 -1.91 -9.41
N ARG A 152 0.31 -2.68 -9.86
CA ARG A 152 1.69 -2.21 -10.06
C ARG A 152 1.85 -1.04 -11.04
N LEU A 153 0.80 -0.69 -11.79
CA LEU A 153 0.80 0.47 -12.67
C LEU A 153 0.57 1.80 -11.92
N LEU A 154 0.18 1.76 -10.63
CA LEU A 154 -0.02 2.94 -9.75
C LEU A 154 1.29 3.52 -9.20
N ARG A 155 2.25 3.71 -10.11
CA ARG A 155 3.61 4.19 -9.87
C ARG A 155 3.75 5.67 -10.23
N ALA A 156 4.93 6.24 -9.98
CA ALA A 156 5.24 7.62 -10.35
C ALA A 156 4.89 7.90 -11.83
N GLY A 157 4.18 9.00 -12.06
CA GLY A 157 3.69 9.44 -13.38
C GLY A 157 2.34 8.85 -13.80
N SER A 158 1.66 8.07 -12.95
CA SER A 158 0.31 7.59 -13.21
C SER A 158 -0.76 8.50 -12.61
N SER A 159 -1.97 8.47 -13.18
CA SER A 159 -3.17 9.07 -12.61
C SER A 159 -4.21 7.98 -12.36
N LEU A 160 -4.81 7.99 -11.17
CA LEU A 160 -5.93 7.15 -10.80
C LEU A 160 -7.19 8.02 -10.64
N TYR A 161 -8.30 7.56 -11.20
CA TYR A 161 -9.58 8.27 -11.13
C TYR A 161 -10.53 7.50 -10.22
N LEU A 162 -11.01 8.14 -9.15
CA LEU A 162 -11.86 7.52 -8.14
C LEU A 162 -13.16 8.31 -7.97
N PRO A 163 -14.29 7.65 -7.66
CA PRO A 163 -15.55 8.34 -7.43
C PRO A 163 -15.52 9.10 -6.09
N CYS A 164 -16.02 10.34 -6.09
CA CYS A 164 -16.31 11.09 -4.88
C CYS A 164 -17.69 10.69 -4.35
N SER A 165 -17.72 9.77 -3.38
CA SER A 165 -18.97 9.31 -2.77
C SER A 165 -19.37 10.12 -1.52
N VAL A 166 -18.48 10.95 -1.02
CA VAL A 166 -18.69 11.90 0.09
C VAL A 166 -18.00 13.22 -0.24
N ASP A 167 -18.43 14.30 0.40
CA ASP A 167 -17.76 15.60 0.24
C ASP A 167 -16.30 15.50 0.68
N GLY A 168 -15.45 16.17 -0.08
CA GLY A 168 -14.01 16.14 0.06
C GLY A 168 -13.33 14.84 -0.38
N ALA A 169 -14.08 13.88 -0.94
CA ALA A 169 -13.65 12.53 -1.37
C ALA A 169 -13.09 11.61 -0.27
N MET A 170 -12.42 12.18 0.75
CA MET A 170 -11.93 11.53 1.96
C MET A 170 -10.99 10.35 1.61
N VAL A 171 -9.92 10.67 0.88
CA VAL A 171 -9.02 9.68 0.25
C VAL A 171 -7.99 9.14 1.25
N SER A 172 -7.68 7.84 1.17
CA SER A 172 -6.69 7.16 2.02
C SER A 172 -5.70 6.34 1.20
N PHE A 173 -4.48 6.16 1.74
CA PHE A 173 -3.34 5.54 1.06
C PHE A 173 -2.65 4.49 1.92
N GLY A 174 -2.17 3.40 1.33
CA GLY A 174 -1.55 2.30 2.07
C GLY A 174 -0.81 1.31 1.18
N ASP A 175 -0.39 0.21 1.81
CA ASP A 175 0.38 -0.92 1.25
C ASP A 175 1.38 -0.56 0.13
N PRO A 176 2.40 0.24 0.44
CA PRO A 176 3.40 0.63 -0.56
C PRO A 176 4.42 -0.50 -0.84
N HIS A 177 4.59 -0.85 -2.12
CA HIS A 177 5.51 -1.90 -2.57
C HIS A 177 6.78 -1.35 -3.21
N ALA A 178 7.87 -2.10 -3.08
CA ALA A 178 9.07 -1.89 -3.91
C ALA A 178 8.91 -2.44 -5.32
N VAL A 179 8.24 -3.58 -5.43
CA VAL A 179 8.00 -4.33 -6.65
C VAL A 179 6.94 -5.38 -6.33
N GLN A 180 6.11 -5.67 -7.34
CA GLN A 180 5.14 -6.74 -7.30
C GLN A 180 4.98 -7.37 -8.69
N GLY A 181 4.74 -8.68 -8.75
CA GLY A 181 4.26 -9.35 -9.95
C GLY A 181 2.74 -9.20 -10.16
N ASP A 182 2.25 -9.41 -11.37
CA ASP A 182 0.81 -9.44 -11.65
C ASP A 182 0.16 -10.64 -10.93
N GLY A 183 -0.99 -10.41 -10.27
CA GLY A 183 -1.68 -11.43 -9.45
C GLY A 183 -1.11 -11.63 -8.03
N GLU A 184 -0.14 -10.81 -7.64
CA GLU A 184 0.53 -10.76 -6.33
C GLU A 184 1.43 -11.97 -5.94
N GLY A 185 2.17 -12.52 -6.90
CA GLY A 185 3.05 -13.69 -6.66
C GLY A 185 4.33 -13.44 -5.83
N VAL A 186 4.85 -12.22 -5.77
CA VAL A 186 5.95 -11.79 -4.87
C VAL A 186 5.78 -10.28 -4.65
N ALA A 187 5.67 -9.84 -3.40
CA ALA A 187 5.55 -8.43 -3.03
C ALA A 187 6.65 -8.07 -2.03
N VAL A 188 7.53 -7.13 -2.37
CA VAL A 188 8.53 -6.61 -1.44
C VAL A 188 7.94 -5.38 -0.74
N ARG A 189 7.38 -5.62 0.43
CA ARG A 189 6.77 -4.65 1.35
C ARG A 189 7.83 -4.10 2.30
N ARG A 190 7.63 -2.95 2.93
CA ARG A 190 8.76 -2.17 3.52
C ARG A 190 8.69 -2.09 5.03
N SER A 191 9.61 -1.35 5.66
CA SER A 191 9.45 -0.88 7.04
C SER A 191 10.50 0.22 7.35
N ARG A 192 10.01 1.36 7.85
CA ARG A 192 10.66 2.49 8.56
C ARG A 192 11.22 3.70 7.77
N LEU A 193 10.87 4.88 8.32
CA LEU A 193 11.43 6.26 8.28
C LEU A 193 11.71 7.00 6.95
N ARG A 194 11.72 6.36 5.77
CA ARG A 194 11.91 7.07 4.48
C ARG A 194 10.91 6.71 3.40
N GLN A 195 9.83 6.04 3.79
CA GLN A 195 8.78 5.68 2.88
C GLN A 195 7.82 6.85 2.72
N GLU A 196 7.93 7.50 1.57
CA GLU A 196 7.12 8.66 1.23
C GLU A 196 6.50 8.49 -0.15
N ALA A 197 5.26 8.92 -0.27
CA ALA A 197 4.64 9.16 -1.57
C ALA A 197 4.36 10.65 -1.72
N MET A 198 4.49 11.16 -2.93
CA MET A 198 4.07 12.49 -3.30
C MET A 198 2.91 12.34 -4.27
N VAL A 199 1.79 12.96 -3.95
CA VAL A 199 0.57 12.89 -4.77
C VAL A 199 0.02 14.29 -5.01
N ARG A 200 -0.75 14.45 -6.07
CA ARG A 200 -1.52 15.67 -6.35
C ARG A 200 -2.96 15.29 -6.65
N PHE A 201 -3.89 16.10 -6.17
CA PHE A 201 -5.33 15.92 -6.37
C PHE A 201 -5.88 16.91 -7.40
N ARG A 202 -6.80 16.47 -8.24
CA ARG A 202 -7.64 17.33 -9.10
C ARG A 202 -9.09 16.85 -9.09
#